data_AF-A0A4P7UAV9-F1
#
_entry.id   AF-A0A4P7UAV9-F1
#
_cell.length_a   1.000
_cell.length_b   1.000
_cell.length_c   1.000
_cell.angle_alpha   90.00
_cell.angle_beta   90.00
_cell.angle_gamma   90.00
#
_symmetry.space_group_name_H-M   'P 1'
#
loop_
_entity.id
_entity.type
_entity.pdbx_description
1 polymer ?
#
loop_
_entity_poly.entity_id
_entity_poly.type
_entity_poly.pdbx_seq_one_letter_code
_entity_poly.pdbx_strand_id
1 'polypeptide(L)' 'MGLDDKAKHKAEETIGRGKEAAGAATDDDSLRAEGKTDQNKAKVKDKVTDVKDKIEKKIDDLG' A
#
# COMPACT_ATOMS: atom_id res chain seq x y z
N MET A 1 6.00 -13.45 -10.91
CA MET A 1 5.56 -12.69 -9.72
C MET A 1 5.45 -13.65 -8.55
N GLY A 2 6.49 -13.69 -7.72
CA GLY A 2 6.76 -14.75 -6.75
C GLY A 2 6.11 -14.50 -5.39
N LEU A 3 6.11 -15.52 -4.55
CA LEU A 3 5.59 -15.51 -3.18
C LEU A 3 6.11 -14.33 -2.33
N ASP A 4 7.30 -13.83 -2.66
CA ASP A 4 7.96 -12.67 -2.05
C ASP A 4 7.17 -11.36 -2.17
N ASP A 5 6.51 -11.11 -3.31
CA ASP A 5 5.69 -9.89 -3.51
C ASP A 5 4.45 -9.92 -2.61
N LYS A 6 3.76 -11.07 -2.56
CA LYS A 6 2.58 -11.24 -1.70
C LYS A 6 2.96 -11.20 -0.22
N ALA A 7 4.10 -11.79 0.14
CA ALA A 7 4.59 -11.78 1.52
C ALA A 7 4.96 -10.37 1.97
N LYS A 8 5.64 -9.58 1.13
CA LYS A 8 5.97 -8.17 1.41
C LYS A 8 4.71 -7.32 1.58
N HIS A 9 3.76 -7.43 0.66
CA HIS A 9 2.52 -6.65 0.73
C HIS A 9 1.73 -6.96 2.01
N LYS A 10 1.66 -8.23 2.39
CA LYS A 10 1.00 -8.68 3.63
C LYS A 10 1.77 -8.27 4.88
N ALA A 11 3.11 -8.24 4.83
CA ALA A 11 3.95 -7.76 5.92
C ALA A 11 3.75 -6.26 6.13
N GLU A 12 3.74 -5.45 5.07
CA GLU A 12 3.47 -4.01 5.14
C GLU A 12 2.07 -3.71 5.70
N GLU A 13 1.04 -4.48 5.29
CA GLU A 13 -0.31 -4.36 5.87
C GLU A 13 -0.32 -4.68 7.38
N THR A 14 0.40 -5.72 7.78
CA THR A 14 0.50 -6.14 9.19
C THR A 14 1.23 -5.09 10.03
N ILE A 15 2.32 -4.53 9.50
CA ILE A 15 3.09 -3.46 10.15
C ILE A 15 2.23 -2.19 10.28
N GLY A 16 1.49 -1.81 9.23
CA GLY A 16 0.60 -0.65 9.26
C GLY A 16 -0.50 -0.78 10.31
N ARG A 17 -1.16 -1.94 10.40
CA ARG A 17 -2.13 -2.22 11.48
C ARG A 17 -1.48 -2.25 12.86
N GLY A 18 -0.27 -2.78 12.95
CA GLY A 18 0.52 -2.77 14.18
C GLY A 18 0.80 -1.36 14.68
N LYS A 19 1.24 -0.45 13.80
CA LYS A 19 1.44 0.97 14.12
C LYS A 19 0.14 1.66 14.55
N GLU A 20 -0.97 1.38 13.85
CA GLU A 20 -2.29 1.93 14.24
C GLU A 20 -2.74 1.45 15.62
N ALA A 21 -2.59 0.16 15.90
CA ALA A 21 -2.96 -0.43 17.19
C ALA A 21 -2.04 0.04 18.32
N ALA A 22 -0.74 0.11 18.07
CA ALA A 22 0.24 0.62 19.03
C ALA A 22 -0.03 2.09 19.34
N GLY A 23 -0.21 2.93 18.32
CA GLY A 23 -0.55 4.34 18.50
C GLY A 23 -1.87 4.55 19.23
N ALA A 24 -2.88 3.73 18.94
CA ALA A 24 -4.14 3.77 19.70
C ALA A 24 -3.99 3.32 21.16
N ALA A 25 -3.09 2.38 21.45
CA ALA A 25 -2.84 1.89 22.79
C ALA A 25 -1.97 2.83 23.63
N THR A 26 -1.08 3.59 22.99
CA THR A 26 -0.17 4.55 23.66
C THR A 26 -0.63 6.01 23.56
N ASP A 27 -1.82 6.26 23.01
CA ASP A 27 -2.34 7.61 22.71
C ASP A 27 -1.37 8.44 21.83
N ASP A 28 -0.63 7.77 20.94
CA ASP A 28 0.35 8.38 20.04
C ASP A 28 -0.27 8.58 18.65
N ASP A 29 -0.69 9.82 18.39
CA ASP A 29 -1.35 10.21 17.15
C ASP A 29 -0.43 10.07 15.92
N SER A 30 0.90 10.16 16.12
CA SER A 30 1.89 9.99 15.05
C SER A 30 1.94 8.54 14.56
N LEU A 31 2.05 7.57 15.48
CA LEU A 31 2.02 6.14 15.13
C LEU A 31 0.71 5.75 14.45
N ARG A 32 -0.42 6.31 14.92
CA ARG A 32 -1.73 6.06 14.32
C ARG A 32 -1.84 6.65 12.91
N ALA A 33 -1.34 7.87 12.72
CA ALA A 33 -1.32 8.53 11.42
C ALA A 33 -0.38 7.84 10.43
N GLU A 34 0.79 7.36 10.88
CA GLU A 34 1.72 6.58 10.05
C GLU A 34 1.08 5.30 9.52
N GLY A 35 0.49 4.48 10.41
CA GLY A 35 -0.15 3.22 10.00
C GLY A 35 -1.25 3.44 8.96
N LYS A 36 -2.06 4.48 9.16
CA LYS A 36 -3.15 4.86 8.24
C LYS A 36 -2.63 5.43 6.92
N THR A 37 -1.54 6.20 6.98
CA THR A 37 -0.88 6.78 5.81
C THR A 37 -0.22 5.72 4.93
N ASP A 38 0.47 4.75 5.54
CA ASP A 38 1.07 3.61 4.84
C ASP A 38 0.01 2.81 4.08
N GLN A 39 -1.12 2.49 4.72
CA GLN A 39 -2.24 1.81 4.05
C GLN A 39 -2.83 2.61 2.90
N ASN A 40 -3.01 3.93 3.07
CA ASN A 40 -3.52 4.79 2.01
C ASN A 40 -2.54 4.91 0.85
N LYS A 41 -1.24 5.08 1.12
CA LYS A 41 -0.21 5.13 0.09
C LYS A 41 -0.17 3.84 -0.70
N ALA A 42 -0.22 2.67 -0.05
CA ALA A 42 -0.25 1.38 -0.73
C ALA A 42 -1.46 1.29 -1.69
N LYS A 43 -2.67 1.61 -1.22
CA LYS A 43 -3.89 1.62 -2.06
C LYS A 43 -3.80 2.59 -3.24
N VAL A 44 -3.25 3.78 -3.02
CA VAL A 44 -3.05 4.77 -4.08
C VAL A 44 -2.04 4.28 -5.09
N LYS A 45 -0.92 3.70 -4.64
CA LYS A 45 0.14 3.16 -5.50
C LYS A 45 -0.39 2.01 -6.36
N ASP A 46 -1.12 1.06 -5.77
CA ASP A 46 -1.78 -0.03 -6.52
C ASP A 46 -2.72 0.52 -7.61
N LYS A 47 -3.59 1.47 -7.27
CA LYS A 47 -4.52 2.08 -8.26
C LYS A 47 -3.79 2.84 -9.35
N VAL A 48 -2.76 3.60 -9.01
CA VAL A 48 -1.98 4.37 -9.99
C VAL A 48 -1.22 3.43 -10.92
N THR A 49 -0.63 2.36 -10.39
CA THR A 49 0.04 1.35 -11.20
C THR A 49 -0.95 0.64 -12.12
N ASP A 50 -2.11 0.20 -11.64
CA ASP A 50 -3.15 -0.46 -12.46
C ASP A 50 -3.67 0.43 -13.60
N VAL A 51 -3.87 1.73 -13.31
CA VAL A 51 -4.26 2.73 -14.33
C VAL A 51 -3.13 2.96 -15.34
N LYS A 52 -1.88 3.12 -14.87
CA LYS A 52 -0.73 3.29 -15.77
C LYS A 52 -0.55 2.07 -16.67
N ASP A 53 -0.61 0.86 -16.13
CA ASP A 53 -0.43 -0.39 -16.87
C ASP A 53 -1.50 -0.54 -17.97
N LYS A 54 -2.76 -0.20 -17.67
CA LYS A 54 -3.85 -0.18 -18.66
C LYS A 54 -3.65 0.88 -19.75
N ILE A 55 -3.12 2.05 -19.39
CA ILE A 55 -2.83 3.12 -20.35
C ILE A 55 -1.66 2.70 -21.25
N GLU A 56 -0.59 2.18 -20.66
CA GLU A 56 0.60 1.72 -21.37
C GLU A 56 0.24 0.62 -22.36
N LYS A 57 -0.57 -0.38 -21.95
CA LYS A 57 -1.11 -1.41 -22.85
C LYS A 57 -1.91 -0.86 -24.02
N LYS A 58 -2.76 0.17 -23.78
CA LYS A 58 -3.55 0.77 -24.87
C LYS A 58 -2.70 1.56 -25.85
N ILE A 59 -1.65 2.22 -25.36
CA ILE A 59 -0.73 2.97 -26.20
C ILE A 59 0.12 2.01 -27.05
N ASP A 60 0.54 0.88 -26.48
CA ASP A 60 1.27 -0.18 -27.18
C ASP A 60 0.43 -0.88 -28.27
N ASP A 61 -0.87 -1.14 -28.00
CA ASP A 61 -1.81 -1.75 -28.97
C ASP A 61 -2.20 -0.80 -30.13
N LEU A 62 -1.94 0.50 -29.98
CA LEU A 62 -2.26 1.54 -30.97
C LEU A 62 -1.07 1.89 -31.91
N GLY A 63 0.13 1.35 -31.67
CA GLY A 63 1.34 1.57 -32.48
C GLY A 63 1.68 0.38 -33.36
#